data_AF-A0A972WFV2-F1
#
_entry.id   AF-A0A972WFV2-F1
#
_cell.length_a   1.000
_cell.length_b   1.000
_cell.length_c   1.000
_cell.angle_alpha   90.00
_cell.angle_beta   90.00
_cell.angle_gamma   90.00
#
_symmetry.space_group_name_H-M   'P 1'
#
loop_
_entity.id
_entity.type
_entity.pdbx_description
1 polymer ?
#
loop_
_entity_poly.entity_id
_entity_poly.type
_entity_poly.pdbx_seq_one_letter_code
_entity_poly.pdbx_strand_id
1 'polypeptide(L)'
;MIGDTGIHEQMIGDDRKNGALSALSIVGSELMETIRNAHLALEDCVDGRGGTAALKRARELLHQARGALRMAETYGAALLVEEMELAS
;
A
#
# COMPACT_ATOMS: atom_id res chain seq x y z
N MET A 1 58.22 6.31 -12.48
CA MET A 1 57.29 5.18 -12.29
C MET A 1 57.09 5.03 -10.78
N ILE A 2 56.07 5.69 -10.22
CA ILE A 2 55.65 5.52 -8.83
C ILE A 2 54.21 5.04 -8.88
N GLY A 3 53.99 3.91 -8.24
CA GLY A 3 52.79 3.10 -8.33
C GLY A 3 51.56 3.78 -7.74
N ASP A 4 50.48 3.52 -8.44
CA ASP A 4 49.08 3.57 -8.06
C ASP A 4 48.83 3.03 -6.65
N THR A 5 48.10 3.79 -5.83
CA THR A 5 47.02 3.20 -5.04
C THR A 5 45.95 4.26 -4.80
N GLY A 6 45.09 4.40 -5.80
CA GLY A 6 43.77 4.99 -5.62
C GLY A 6 42.98 4.18 -4.60
N ILE A 7 43.00 4.59 -3.34
CA ILE A 7 41.98 4.21 -2.36
C ILE A 7 40.71 4.95 -2.75
N HIS A 8 39.94 4.31 -3.64
CA HIS A 8 38.56 4.70 -3.92
C HIS A 8 37.73 4.33 -2.69
N GLU A 9 37.53 5.29 -1.79
CA GLU A 9 36.57 5.20 -0.69
C GLU A 9 35.17 4.98 -1.29
N GLN A 10 34.79 3.71 -1.43
CA GLN A 10 33.50 3.33 -1.95
C GLN A 10 32.41 3.73 -0.95
N MET A 11 31.59 4.69 -1.36
CA MET A 11 30.48 5.28 -0.62
C MET A 11 29.35 4.25 -0.46
N ILE A 12 29.47 3.32 0.49
CA ILE A 12 28.39 2.44 0.94
C ILE A 12 27.52 3.25 1.92
N GLY A 13 26.70 4.17 1.40
CA GLY A 13 25.95 5.12 2.23
C GLY A 13 24.45 5.24 1.96
N ASP A 14 23.98 5.00 0.72
CA ASP A 14 22.65 5.49 0.32
C ASP A 14 21.70 4.44 -0.29
N ASP A 15 22.22 3.34 -0.84
CA ASP A 15 21.39 2.34 -1.54
C ASP A 15 20.31 1.68 -0.67
N ARG A 16 20.59 1.47 0.62
CA ARG A 16 19.62 0.87 1.55
C ARG A 16 18.46 1.82 1.87
N LYS A 17 18.74 3.11 2.00
CA LYS A 17 17.71 4.14 2.21
C LYS A 17 16.85 4.31 0.97
N ASN A 18 17.49 4.34 -0.20
CA ASN A 18 16.79 4.48 -1.47
C ASN A 18 15.92 3.24 -1.80
N GLY A 19 16.40 2.04 -1.49
CA GLY A 19 15.62 0.80 -1.61
C GLY A 19 14.38 0.75 -0.70
N ALA A 20 14.49 1.23 0.55
CA ALA A 20 13.35 1.31 1.47
C ALA A 20 12.29 2.32 1.01
N LEU A 21 12.72 3.49 0.51
CA LEU A 21 11.83 4.49 -0.08
C LEU A 21 11.12 3.94 -1.32
N SER A 22 11.83 3.18 -2.17
CA SER A 22 11.25 2.50 -3.32
C SER A 22 10.21 1.45 -2.92
N ALA A 23 10.47 0.65 -1.88
CA ALA A 23 9.53 -0.35 -1.40
C ALA A 23 8.24 0.30 -0.84
N LEU A 24 8.38 1.36 -0.04
CA LEU A 24 7.23 2.10 0.49
C LEU A 24 6.42 2.79 -0.61
N SER A 25 7.07 3.31 -1.65
CA SER A 25 6.39 3.88 -2.82
C SER A 25 5.57 2.84 -3.58
N ILE A 26 6.08 1.61 -3.71
CA ILE A 26 5.34 0.50 -4.32
C ILE A 26 4.12 0.18 -3.45
N VAL A 27 4.33 -0.04 -2.15
CA VAL A 27 3.24 -0.34 -1.20
C VAL A 27 2.16 0.76 -1.22
N GLY A 28 2.57 2.03 -1.27
CA GLY A 28 1.64 3.15 -1.37
C GLY A 28 0.83 3.13 -2.67
N SER A 29 1.45 2.78 -3.79
CA SER A 29 0.78 2.70 -5.09
C SER A 29 -0.27 1.58 -5.13
N GLU A 30 0.11 0.38 -4.66
CA GLU A 30 -0.76 -0.79 -4.54
C GLU A 30 -1.93 -0.54 -3.57
N LEU A 31 -1.65 0.12 -2.44
CA LEU A 31 -2.68 0.49 -1.47
C LEU A 31 -3.69 1.46 -2.08
N MET A 32 -3.22 2.48 -2.81
CA MET A 32 -4.13 3.41 -3.50
C MET A 32 -4.99 2.69 -4.54
N GLU A 33 -4.45 1.70 -5.24
CA GLU A 33 -5.23 0.88 -6.18
C GLU A 33 -6.27 0.01 -5.47
N THR A 34 -5.89 -0.62 -4.36
CA THR A 34 -6.79 -1.43 -3.54
C THR A 34 -7.99 -0.61 -3.05
N ILE A 35 -7.75 0.62 -2.58
CA ILE A 35 -8.81 1.54 -2.13
C ILE A 35 -9.70 1.96 -3.30
N ARG A 36 -9.13 2.26 -4.48
CA ARG A 36 -9.92 2.57 -5.69
C ARG A 36 -10.83 1.40 -6.06
N ASN A 37 -10.30 0.17 -6.04
CA ASN A 37 -11.10 -1.02 -6.36
C ASN A 37 -12.22 -1.25 -5.33
N ALA A 38 -11.98 -0.96 -4.04
CA ALA A 38 -13.01 -1.04 -3.01
C ALA A 38 -14.14 -0.04 -3.29
N HIS A 39 -13.78 1.18 -3.67
CA HIS A 39 -14.74 2.22 -4.05
C HIS A 39 -15.60 1.81 -5.25
N LEU A 40 -14.98 1.33 -6.34
CA LEU A 40 -15.71 0.86 -7.52
C LEU A 40 -16.66 -0.30 -7.21
N ALA A 41 -16.25 -1.23 -6.32
CA ALA A 41 -17.11 -2.33 -5.90
C ALA A 41 -18.34 -1.86 -5.09
N LEU A 42 -18.20 -0.78 -4.31
CA LEU A 42 -19.33 -0.14 -3.63
C LEU A 42 -20.27 0.55 -4.62
N GLU A 43 -19.72 1.26 -5.61
CA GLU A 43 -20.51 1.89 -6.67
C GLU A 43 -21.33 0.85 -7.46
N ASP A 44 -20.70 -0.26 -7.84
CA ASP A 44 -21.39 -1.37 -8.50
C ASP A 44 -22.54 -1.91 -7.62
N CYS A 45 -22.30 -2.09 -6.32
CA CYS A 45 -23.35 -2.51 -5.39
C CYS A 45 -24.53 -1.53 -5.34
N VAL A 46 -24.26 -0.22 -5.28
CA VAL A 46 -25.27 0.85 -5.23
C VAL A 46 -26.05 0.94 -6.54
N ASP A 47 -25.37 0.79 -7.68
CA ASP A 47 -25.97 0.79 -9.02
C ASP A 47 -26.81 -0.47 -9.31
N GLY A 48 -26.91 -1.40 -8.36
CA GLY A 48 -27.60 -2.68 -8.51
C GLY A 48 -26.83 -3.69 -9.37
N ARG A 49 -25.58 -3.39 -9.73
CA ARG A 49 -24.68 -4.29 -10.45
C ARG A 49 -23.93 -5.19 -9.47
N GLY A 50 -24.29 -6.48 -9.42
CA GLY A 50 -23.57 -7.47 -8.60
C GLY A 50 -24.03 -7.62 -7.14
N GLY A 51 -24.89 -6.72 -6.63
CA GLY A 51 -25.58 -6.88 -5.35
C GLY A 51 -24.64 -7.24 -4.18
N THR A 52 -25.05 -8.20 -3.34
CA THR A 52 -24.29 -8.58 -2.14
C THR A 52 -22.89 -9.13 -2.43
N ALA A 53 -22.62 -9.59 -3.65
CA ALA A 53 -21.28 -10.05 -4.04
C ALA A 53 -20.31 -8.87 -4.24
N ALA A 54 -20.79 -7.74 -4.77
CA ALA A 54 -19.99 -6.52 -4.91
C ALA A 54 -19.63 -5.94 -3.53
N LEU A 55 -20.57 -5.96 -2.58
CA LEU A 55 -20.34 -5.55 -1.19
C LEU A 55 -19.30 -6.44 -0.48
N LYS A 56 -19.38 -7.77 -0.65
CA LYS A 56 -18.36 -8.69 -0.13
C LYS A 56 -16.97 -8.40 -0.69
N ARG A 57 -16.88 -8.12 -1.99
CA ARG A 57 -15.62 -7.75 -2.65
C ARG A 57 -15.05 -6.43 -2.08
N ALA A 58 -15.89 -5.42 -1.89
CA ALA A 58 -15.48 -4.17 -1.27
C ALA A 58 -14.88 -4.41 0.14
N ARG A 59 -15.55 -5.24 0.95
CA ARG A 59 -15.08 -5.59 2.30
C ARG A 59 -13.75 -6.34 2.28
N GLU A 60 -13.53 -7.25 1.32
CA GLU A 60 -12.25 -7.95 1.14
C GLU A 60 -11.11 -7.00 0.77
N LEU A 61 -11.38 -6.01 -0.09
CA LEU A 61 -10.40 -5.00 -0.47
C LEU A 61 -10.07 -4.05 0.68
N LEU A 62 -11.07 -3.63 1.46
CA LEU A 62 -10.86 -2.85 2.68
C LEU A 62 -10.00 -3.63 3.69
N HIS A 63 -10.24 -4.94 3.85
CA HIS A 63 -9.42 -5.80 4.69
C HIS A 63 -7.94 -5.83 4.30
N GLN A 64 -7.67 -5.91 2.99
CA GLN A 64 -6.30 -5.85 2.46
C GLN A 64 -5.66 -4.48 2.71
N ALA A 65 -6.38 -3.40 2.46
CA ALA A 65 -5.93 -2.04 2.72
C ALA A 65 -5.59 -1.84 4.20
N ARG A 66 -6.43 -2.33 5.12
CA ARG A 66 -6.17 -2.28 6.57
C ARG A 66 -4.87 -3.02 6.94
N GLY A 67 -4.65 -4.21 6.37
CA GLY A 67 -3.42 -4.98 6.58
C GLY A 67 -2.17 -4.20 6.17
N ALA A 68 -2.18 -3.62 4.96
CA ALA A 68 -1.08 -2.80 4.46
C ALA A 68 -0.84 -1.54 5.31
N LEU A 69 -1.90 -0.85 5.74
CA LEU A 69 -1.82 0.33 6.60
C LEU A 69 -1.23 0.01 7.98
N ARG A 70 -1.56 -1.15 8.57
CA ARG A 70 -0.96 -1.63 9.83
C ARG A 70 0.52 -1.96 9.67
N MET A 71 0.91 -2.60 8.57
CA MET A 71 2.32 -2.87 8.26
C MET A 71 3.14 -1.59 8.05
N ALA A 72 2.51 -0.54 7.50
CA ALA A 72 3.11 0.78 7.34
C ALA A 72 3.00 1.67 8.60
N GLU A 73 2.51 1.12 9.72
CA GLU A 73 2.34 1.83 11.00
C GLU A 73 1.43 3.09 10.92
N THR A 74 0.55 3.13 9.93
CA THR A 74 -0.41 4.22 9.69
C THR A 74 -1.74 3.96 10.39
N TYR A 75 -1.68 3.83 11.72
CA TYR A 75 -2.79 3.29 12.52
C TYR A 75 -4.10 4.09 12.45
N GLY A 76 -4.05 5.42 12.32
CA GLY A 76 -5.26 6.25 12.18
C GLY A 76 -6.05 5.94 10.91
N ALA A 77 -5.35 5.72 9.79
CA ALA A 77 -5.98 5.30 8.54
C ALA A 77 -6.45 3.84 8.62
N ALA A 78 -5.69 2.96 9.29
CA ALA A 78 -6.11 1.57 9.50
C ALA A 78 -7.42 1.48 10.31
N LEU A 79 -7.61 2.34 11.32
CA LEU A 79 -8.84 2.41 12.11
C LEU A 79 -10.02 2.87 11.25
N LEU A 80 -9.84 3.90 10.41
CA LEU A 80 -10.89 4.34 9.49
C LEU A 80 -11.36 3.22 8.57
N VAL A 81 -10.41 2.47 7.99
CA VAL A 81 -10.74 1.33 7.09
C VAL A 81 -11.43 0.20 7.86
N GLU A 82 -11.06 -0.03 9.12
CA GLU A 82 -11.75 -0.99 9.99
C GLU A 82 -13.22 -0.63 10.20
N GLU A 83 -13.52 0.63 10.50
CA GLU A 83 -14.91 1.08 10.64
C GLU A 83 -15.68 0.93 9.31
N MET A 84 -15.03 1.17 8.17
CA MET A 84 -15.64 0.94 6.86
C MET A 84 -15.93 -0.54 6.59
N GLU A 85 -15.05 -1.46 7.01
CA GLU A 85 -15.29 -2.91 6.91
C GLU A 85 -16.48 -3.38 7.77
N LEU A 86 -16.72 -2.73 8.90
CA LEU A 86 -17.82 -3.05 9.82
C LEU A 86 -19.15 -2.49 9.33
N ALA A 87 -19.13 -1.34 8.64
CA ALA A 87 -20.30 -0.68 8.10
C ALA A 87 -20.77 -1.23 6.73
N SER A 88 -19.88 -1.90 6.00
CA SER A 88 -20.14 -2.51 4.68
C SER A 88 -20.66 -3.93 4.80
#